data_AF-A0A6L7VME2-F1
#
_entry.id   AF-A0A6L7VME2-F1
#
_cell.length_a   1.000
_cell.length_b   1.000
_cell.length_c   1.000
_cell.angle_alpha   90.00
_cell.angle_beta   90.00
_cell.angle_gamma   90.00
#
_symmetry.space_group_name_H-M   'P 1'
#
loop_
_entity.id
_entity.type
_entity.pdbx_description
1 polymer ?
#
loop_
_entity_poly.entity_id
_entity_poly.type
_entity_poly.pdbx_seq_one_letter_code
_entity_poly.pdbx_strand_id
1 'polypeptide(L)'
;MAVFDWMVTAREQANTDPAFRTLGSADASVCFQSGKHGRRVNFAAFEIASVEPIDVNELGDQEMVVTMSTREWNSYLYRRRLGRAPTLLALDAVKHNVIKTKDSMARLHFERISRSIQAFVDYGSLQSGR
;
A
#
# COMPACT_ATOMS: atom_id res chain seq x y z
N MET A 1 8.95 -2.97 -16.12
CA MET A 1 7.83 -3.04 -15.16
C MET A 1 7.39 -1.62 -14.84
N ALA A 2 6.12 -1.31 -15.05
CA ALA A 2 5.58 -0.08 -14.49
C ALA A 2 5.49 -0.24 -12.96
N VAL A 3 5.65 0.88 -12.25
CA VAL A 3 5.88 0.93 -10.80
C VAL A 3 4.81 0.20 -9.94
N PHE A 4 3.60 0.04 -10.47
CA PHE A 4 2.46 -0.55 -9.77
C PHE A 4 1.81 -1.74 -10.48
N ASP A 5 2.50 -2.39 -11.43
CA ASP A 5 1.97 -3.57 -12.14
C ASP A 5 1.73 -4.76 -11.19
N TRP A 6 2.45 -4.82 -10.08
CA TRP A 6 2.33 -5.88 -9.07
C TRP A 6 1.00 -5.86 -8.30
N MET A 7 0.28 -4.72 -8.28
CA MET A 7 -0.84 -4.52 -7.36
C MET A 7 -2.05 -5.40 -7.66
N VAL A 8 -2.34 -5.66 -8.93
CA VAL A 8 -3.48 -6.52 -9.31
C VAL A 8 -3.24 -7.96 -8.86
N THR A 9 -2.06 -8.50 -9.16
CA THR A 9 -1.67 -9.84 -8.73
C THR A 9 -1.56 -9.95 -7.20
N ALA A 10 -1.08 -8.90 -6.52
CA ALA A 10 -1.05 -8.87 -5.06
C ALA A 10 -2.45 -8.92 -4.43
N ARG A 11 -3.42 -8.21 -5.03
CA ARG A 11 -4.84 -8.29 -4.63
C ARG A 11 -5.38 -9.71 -4.77
N GLU A 12 -5.17 -10.33 -5.93
CA GLU A 12 -5.66 -11.70 -6.20
C GLU A 12 -5.11 -12.68 -5.16
N GLN A 13 -3.81 -12.61 -4.88
CA GLN A 13 -3.17 -13.48 -3.87
C GLN A 13 -3.71 -13.22 -2.47
N ALA A 14 -3.76 -11.96 -2.03
CA ALA A 14 -4.27 -11.59 -0.71
C ALA A 14 -5.70 -12.12 -0.50
N ASN A 15 -6.58 -11.98 -1.49
CA ASN A 15 -7.99 -12.38 -1.37
C ASN A 15 -8.17 -13.92 -1.36
N THR A 16 -7.23 -14.66 -1.95
CA THR A 16 -7.21 -16.14 -1.91
C THR A 16 -6.55 -16.71 -0.67
N ASP A 17 -5.76 -15.92 0.06
CA ASP A 17 -5.04 -16.37 1.25
C ASP A 17 -5.91 -16.21 2.52
N PRO A 18 -6.30 -17.31 3.19
CA PRO A 18 -7.05 -17.24 4.44
C PRO A 18 -6.32 -16.44 5.54
N ALA A 19 -4.98 -16.43 5.54
CA ALA A 19 -4.20 -15.70 6.53
C ALA A 19 -4.45 -14.19 6.45
N PHE A 20 -4.68 -13.64 5.24
CA PHE A 20 -5.01 -12.23 5.07
C PHE A 20 -6.30 -11.86 5.80
N ARG A 21 -7.33 -12.72 5.73
CA ARG A 21 -8.62 -12.49 6.40
C ARG A 21 -8.50 -12.45 7.92
N THR A 22 -7.52 -13.14 8.48
CA THR A 22 -7.28 -13.15 9.95
C THR A 22 -6.71 -11.83 10.47
N LEU A 23 -6.25 -10.94 9.58
CA LEU A 23 -5.76 -9.61 9.96
C LEU A 23 -6.88 -8.68 10.44
N GLY A 24 -8.15 -9.07 10.27
CA GLY A 24 -9.32 -8.31 10.66
C GLY A 24 -9.92 -7.50 9.52
N SER A 25 -11.03 -6.83 9.79
CA SER A 25 -11.68 -5.99 8.79
C SER A 25 -10.87 -4.71 8.56
N ALA A 26 -10.63 -4.37 7.31
CA ALA A 26 -10.02 -3.12 6.89
C ALA A 26 -10.96 -2.43 5.91
N ASP A 27 -11.67 -1.41 6.38
CA ASP A 27 -12.54 -0.59 5.54
C ASP A 27 -11.85 0.75 5.29
N ALA A 28 -11.14 0.87 4.17
CA ALA A 28 -10.40 2.08 3.85
C ALA A 28 -10.06 2.20 2.36
N SER A 29 -9.92 3.44 1.91
CA SER A 29 -9.33 3.78 0.61
C SER A 29 -7.94 4.35 0.82
N VAL A 30 -6.92 3.69 0.25
CA VAL A 30 -5.52 4.10 0.36
C VAL A 30 -4.96 4.34 -1.03
N CYS A 31 -4.42 5.52 -1.26
CA CYS A 31 -3.78 5.85 -2.52
C CYS A 31 -2.27 5.62 -2.44
N PHE A 32 -1.70 5.09 -3.52
CA PHE A 32 -0.27 4.88 -3.70
C PHE A 32 0.20 5.76 -4.85
N GLN A 33 1.22 6.56 -4.59
CA GLN A 33 1.76 7.51 -5.55
C GLN A 33 3.22 7.21 -5.86
N SER A 34 3.55 7.29 -7.16
CA SER A 34 4.92 7.35 -7.63
C SER A 34 5.08 8.24 -8.85
N GLY A 35 5.70 9.41 -8.65
CA GLY A 35 5.80 10.43 -9.68
C GLY A 35 4.41 10.84 -10.17
N LYS A 36 4.15 10.62 -11.47
CA LYS A 36 2.86 10.89 -12.13
C LYS A 36 1.90 9.69 -12.12
N HIS A 37 2.29 8.57 -11.50
CA HIS A 37 1.45 7.37 -11.43
C HIS A 37 0.77 7.30 -10.07
N GLY A 38 -0.54 7.13 -10.09
CA GLY A 38 -1.37 6.89 -8.91
C GLY A 38 -2.13 5.58 -9.03
N ARG A 39 -2.26 4.86 -7.92
CA ARG A 39 -3.24 3.76 -7.78
C ARG A 39 -4.04 3.96 -6.49
N ARG A 40 -5.35 3.80 -6.56
CA ARG A 40 -6.22 3.68 -5.39
C ARG A 40 -6.43 2.19 -5.09
N VAL A 41 -6.28 1.83 -3.83
CA VAL A 41 -6.55 0.49 -3.32
C VAL A 41 -7.66 0.59 -2.29
N ASN A 42 -8.77 -0.08 -2.56
CA ASN A 42 -9.93 -0.10 -1.68
C ASN A 42 -9.92 -1.41 -0.91
N PHE A 43 -9.80 -1.32 0.41
CA PHE A 43 -9.99 -2.41 1.34
C PHE A 43 -11.43 -2.36 1.83
N ALA A 44 -12.11 -3.52 1.82
CA ALA A 44 -13.48 -3.64 2.32
C ALA A 44 -13.64 -4.96 3.04
N ALA A 45 -14.18 -4.92 4.26
CA ALA A 45 -14.28 -6.07 5.15
C ALA A 45 -12.94 -6.83 5.22
N PHE A 46 -12.90 -8.10 4.79
CA PHE A 46 -11.73 -8.98 4.91
C PHE A 46 -10.94 -9.13 3.60
N GLU A 47 -11.15 -8.23 2.63
CA GLU A 47 -10.57 -8.34 1.29
C GLU A 47 -10.13 -7.00 0.71
N ILE A 48 -9.40 -7.09 -0.41
CA ILE A 48 -9.05 -5.96 -1.25
C ILE A 48 -10.08 -5.89 -2.39
N ALA A 49 -11.04 -4.99 -2.25
CA ALA A 49 -12.17 -4.85 -3.15
C ALA A 49 -11.73 -4.44 -4.57
N SER A 50 -10.88 -3.42 -4.70
CA SER A 50 -10.38 -2.98 -6.00
C SER A 50 -9.00 -2.33 -5.96
N VAL A 51 -8.33 -2.34 -7.12
CA VAL A 51 -7.09 -1.61 -7.42
C VAL A 51 -7.32 -0.86 -8.72
N GLU A 52 -7.32 0.47 -8.67
CA GLU A 52 -7.71 1.31 -9.80
C GLU A 52 -6.67 2.41 -10.06
N PRO A 53 -6.48 2.86 -11.32
CA PRO A 53 -5.77 4.11 -11.58
C PRO A 53 -6.46 5.29 -10.89
N ILE A 54 -5.65 6.25 -10.43
CA ILE A 54 -6.13 7.56 -9.96
C ILE A 54 -5.21 8.65 -10.51
N ASP A 55 -5.78 9.81 -10.86
CA ASP A 55 -4.98 10.99 -11.20
C ASP A 55 -4.28 11.50 -9.94
N VAL A 56 -2.98 11.77 -10.07
CA VAL A 56 -2.15 12.35 -9.01
C VAL A 56 -2.69 13.72 -8.56
N ASN A 57 -3.36 14.45 -9.45
CA ASN A 57 -3.99 15.74 -9.13
C ASN A 57 -5.16 15.61 -8.15
N GLU A 58 -5.81 14.44 -8.08
CA GLU A 58 -6.95 14.15 -7.20
C GLU A 58 -6.53 13.62 -5.81
N LEU A 59 -5.21 13.46 -5.58
CA LEU A 59 -4.68 12.91 -4.33
C LEU A 59 -4.86 13.85 -3.13
N GLY A 60 -5.03 15.15 -3.35
CA GLY A 60 -5.19 16.15 -2.28
C GLY A 60 -6.44 15.92 -1.42
N ASP A 61 -7.49 15.33 -2.00
CA ASP A 61 -8.76 15.08 -1.32
C ASP A 61 -8.83 13.70 -0.64
N GLN A 62 -7.82 12.86 -0.84
CA GLN A 62 -7.81 11.48 -0.33
C GLN A 62 -7.39 11.45 1.13
N GLU A 63 -8.03 10.57 1.91
CA GLU A 63 -7.76 10.45 3.34
C GLU A 63 -6.32 10.00 3.64
N MET A 64 -5.79 9.09 2.82
CA MET A 64 -4.51 8.44 3.03
C MET A 64 -3.77 8.24 1.70
N VAL A 65 -2.52 8.71 1.65
CA VAL A 65 -1.66 8.60 0.48
C VAL A 65 -0.27 8.11 0.91
N VAL A 66 0.21 7.05 0.28
CA VAL A 66 1.59 6.53 0.42
C VAL A 66 2.40 6.98 -0.78
N THR A 67 3.39 7.85 -0.56
CA THR A 67 4.17 8.49 -1.63
C THR A 67 5.64 8.06 -1.58
N MET A 68 6.12 7.44 -2.66
CA MET A 68 7.54 7.17 -2.89
C MET A 68 7.88 7.26 -4.38
N SER A 69 9.12 7.63 -4.72
CA SER A 69 9.58 7.60 -6.11
C SER A 69 9.64 6.18 -6.67
N THR A 70 9.67 6.02 -8.00
CA THR A 70 9.70 4.70 -8.64
C THR A 70 10.90 3.88 -8.19
N ARG A 71 12.06 4.54 -8.07
CA ARG A 71 13.29 3.91 -7.57
C ARG A 71 13.13 3.41 -6.15
N GLU A 72 12.46 4.19 -5.30
CA GLU A 72 12.24 3.82 -3.90
C GLU A 72 11.25 2.68 -3.76
N TRP A 73 10.14 2.68 -4.50
CA TRP A 73 9.22 1.55 -4.55
C TRP A 73 9.93 0.26 -4.99
N ASN A 74 10.67 0.30 -6.09
CA ASN A 74 11.38 -0.88 -6.59
C ASN A 74 12.42 -1.39 -5.57
N SER A 75 13.21 -0.48 -4.98
CA SER A 75 14.18 -0.85 -3.95
C SER A 75 13.49 -1.37 -2.69
N TYR A 76 12.36 -0.79 -2.29
CA TYR A 76 11.61 -1.17 -1.11
C TYR A 76 11.00 -2.57 -1.27
N LEU A 77 10.30 -2.82 -2.38
CA LEU A 77 9.72 -4.12 -2.71
C LEU A 77 10.80 -5.20 -2.81
N TYR A 78 11.91 -4.92 -3.49
CA TYR A 78 13.05 -5.85 -3.54
C TYR A 78 13.58 -6.23 -2.16
N ARG A 79 13.74 -5.24 -1.26
CA ARG A 79 14.20 -5.48 0.11
C ARG A 79 13.15 -6.16 0.99
N ARG A 80 11.85 -5.90 0.77
CA ARG A 80 10.75 -6.57 1.48
C ARG A 80 10.75 -8.06 1.15
N ARG A 81 10.92 -8.42 -0.13
CA ARG A 81 11.06 -9.82 -0.57
C ARG A 81 12.20 -10.56 0.15
N LEU A 82 13.31 -9.86 0.43
CA LEU A 82 14.45 -10.43 1.16
C LEU A 82 14.26 -10.44 2.69
N GLY A 83 13.14 -9.95 3.21
CA GLY A 83 12.90 -9.80 4.65
C GLY A 83 13.74 -8.69 5.32
N ARG A 84 14.31 -7.76 4.54
CA ARG A 84 15.28 -6.75 5.01
C ARG A 84 14.72 -5.33 5.09
N ALA A 85 13.54 -5.06 4.54
CA ALA A 85 12.94 -3.73 4.60
C ALA A 85 11.97 -3.60 5.80
N PRO A 86 11.88 -2.41 6.41
CA PRO A 86 10.92 -2.13 7.47
C PRO A 86 9.47 -2.13 6.96
N THR A 87 8.49 -2.09 7.87
CA THR A 87 7.08 -1.82 7.51
C THR A 87 6.92 -0.38 7.00
N LEU A 88 5.80 -0.07 6.33
CA LEU A 88 5.50 1.28 5.86
C LEU A 88 5.48 2.30 7.01
N LEU A 89 4.90 1.94 8.16
CA LEU A 89 4.90 2.80 9.36
C LEU A 89 6.32 3.05 9.87
N ALA A 90 7.15 2.02 9.94
CA ALA A 90 8.53 2.17 10.38
C ALA A 90 9.38 2.95 9.35
N LEU A 91 9.10 2.80 8.06
CA LEU A 91 9.74 3.58 7.01
C LEU A 91 9.36 5.07 7.10
N ASP A 92 8.08 5.36 7.34
CA ASP A 92 7.57 6.72 7.53
C ASP A 92 8.16 7.39 8.78
N ALA A 93 8.36 6.63 9.87
CA ALA A 93 8.98 7.14 11.09
C ALA A 93 10.42 7.62 10.88
N VAL A 94 11.17 7.04 9.93
CA VAL A 94 12.57 7.39 9.66
C VAL A 94 12.70 8.44 8.55
N LYS A 95 11.95 8.27 7.47
CA LYS A 95 12.09 9.11 6.28
C LYS A 95 11.21 10.37 6.33
N HIS A 96 10.15 10.33 7.14
CA HIS A 96 9.06 11.30 7.19
C HIS A 96 8.36 11.50 5.83
N ASN A 97 7.08 11.86 5.85
CA ASN A 97 6.28 12.15 4.64
C ASN A 97 6.13 10.97 3.64
N VAL A 98 6.34 9.73 4.07
CA VAL A 98 6.02 8.56 3.24
C VAL A 98 4.52 8.32 3.26
N ILE A 99 3.89 8.50 4.41
CA ILE A 99 2.45 8.40 4.60
C ILE A 99 1.93 9.81 4.86
N LYS A 100 1.10 10.31 3.94
CA LYS A 100 0.34 11.55 4.11
C LYS A 100 -1.09 11.19 4.45
N THR A 101 -1.63 11.80 5.50
CA THR A 101 -3.04 11.68 5.86
C THR A 101 -3.68 13.05 5.92
N LYS A 102 -4.98 13.11 5.67
CA LYS A 102 -5.75 14.36 5.67
C LYS A 102 -5.76 15.04 7.05
N ASP A 103 -5.91 14.24 8.10
CA ASP A 103 -5.93 14.70 9.49
C ASP A 103 -5.44 13.60 10.45
N SER A 104 -5.47 13.90 11.76
CA SER A 104 -5.06 12.97 12.81
C SER A 104 -5.96 11.74 12.93
N MET A 105 -7.25 11.84 12.58
CA MET A 105 -8.17 10.71 12.61
C MET A 105 -7.86 9.73 11.46
N ALA A 106 -7.59 10.24 10.27
CA ALA A 106 -7.10 9.47 9.15
C ALA A 106 -5.75 8.79 9.46
N ARG A 107 -4.88 9.45 10.24
CA ARG A 107 -3.63 8.83 10.72
C ARG A 107 -3.87 7.65 11.65
N LEU A 108 -4.72 7.82 12.68
CA LEU A 108 -5.08 6.73 13.58
C LEU A 108 -5.75 5.57 12.83
N HIS A 109 -6.58 5.90 11.84
CA HIS A 109 -7.21 4.92 10.99
C HIS A 109 -6.17 4.12 10.18
N PHE A 110 -5.21 4.80 9.54
CA PHE A 110 -4.10 4.15 8.83
C PHE A 110 -3.34 3.20 9.75
N GLU A 111 -3.01 3.63 10.97
CA GLU A 111 -2.27 2.81 11.94
C GLU A 111 -3.03 1.55 12.33
N ARG A 112 -4.36 1.67 12.54
CA ARG A 112 -5.25 0.54 12.84
C ARG A 112 -5.23 -0.53 11.74
N ILE A 113 -5.29 -0.12 10.47
CA ILE A 113 -5.35 -1.04 9.31
C ILE A 113 -3.97 -1.36 8.72
N SER A 114 -2.90 -0.85 9.33
CA SER A 114 -1.54 -0.89 8.79
C SER A 114 -1.05 -2.31 8.48
N ARG A 115 -1.52 -3.31 9.22
CA ARG A 115 -1.18 -4.73 8.96
C ARG A 115 -1.74 -5.22 7.63
N SER A 116 -2.98 -4.87 7.30
CA SER A 116 -3.61 -5.25 6.02
C SER A 116 -2.94 -4.52 4.84
N ILE A 117 -2.63 -3.23 5.01
CA ILE A 117 -1.87 -2.46 4.01
C ILE A 117 -0.48 -3.07 3.82
N GLN A 118 0.21 -3.41 4.91
CA GLN A 118 1.54 -4.00 4.85
C GLN A 118 1.52 -5.37 4.18
N ALA A 119 0.55 -6.23 4.54
CA ALA A 119 0.41 -7.55 3.94
C ALA A 119 0.19 -7.44 2.42
N PHE A 120 -0.66 -6.52 1.97
CA PHE A 120 -0.85 -6.25 0.54
C PHE A 120 0.48 -5.91 -0.18
N VAL A 121 1.28 -5.03 0.41
CA VAL A 121 2.60 -4.68 -0.13
C VAL A 121 3.56 -5.87 -0.11
N ASP A 122 3.47 -6.72 0.90
CA ASP A 122 4.29 -7.92 1.01
C ASP A 122 3.96 -8.95 -0.07
N TYR A 123 2.68 -9.19 -0.39
CA TYR A 123 2.30 -9.99 -1.56
C TYR A 123 2.84 -9.37 -2.86
N GLY A 124 2.79 -8.05 -2.99
CA GLY A 124 3.38 -7.30 -4.11
C GLY A 124 4.90 -7.50 -4.24
N SER A 125 5.61 -7.59 -3.12
CA SER A 125 7.06 -7.80 -3.10
C SER A 125 7.47 -9.16 -3.69
N LEU A 126 6.62 -10.17 -3.55
CA LEU A 126 6.84 -11.50 -4.13
C LEU A 126 6.74 -11.48 -5.67
N GLN A 127 5.95 -10.55 -6.23
CA GLN A 127 5.75 -10.41 -7.68
C GLN A 127 6.81 -9.52 -8.34
N SER A 128 7.40 -8.59 -7.59
CA SER A 128 8.28 -7.55 -8.13
C SER A 128 9.68 -8.02 -8.55
N GLY A 129 9.92 -9.32 -8.57
CA GLY A 129 11.20 -9.90 -9.01
C GLY A 129 11.05 -11.23 -9.75
N ARG A 130 9.89 -11.43 -10.39
CA ARG A 130 9.71 -12.29 -11.56
C ARG A 130 9.87 -11.45 -12.82
#